data_AF-A0A1S3GW81-F1
#
_entry.id   AF-A0A1S3GW81-F1
#
_cell.length_a   1.000
_cell.length_b   1.000
_cell.length_c   1.000
_cell.angle_alpha   90.00
_cell.angle_beta   90.00
_cell.angle_gamma   90.00
#
_symmetry.space_group_name_H-M   'P 1'
#
loop_
_entity.id
_entity.type
_entity.pdbx_description
1 polymer ?
#
loop_
_entity_poly.entity_id
_entity_poly.type
_entity_poly.pdbx_seq_one_letter_code
_entity_poly.pdbx_strand_id
1 'polypeptide(L)'
;VNDSILFVNEVDVREVTHSAAVEALKEAGSIVRLYVMRRKPPAEKVMEIKLIKGPKGLGFSIAGGVGNQHIPGDNSIYVTKIIEGGAAHKDGRLQIGDKILAVNSVGLEDVMHEDAVAALKNTYDVVYLKVAKPSNAYLSDSYAPPDITTCESPPNPKAPPDSLPS
;
A
#
# COMPACT_ATOMS: atom_id res chain seq x y z
N VAL A 1 15.57 1.82 6.85
CA VAL A 1 15.11 3.19 6.48
C VAL A 1 14.28 3.86 7.59
N ASN A 2 13.71 3.15 8.58
CA ASN A 2 12.89 3.77 9.65
C ASN A 2 13.35 3.41 11.08
N ASP A 3 14.63 3.15 11.26
CA ASP A 3 15.22 2.88 12.57
C ASP A 3 15.76 4.18 13.17
N SER A 4 15.53 4.40 14.46
CA SER A 4 16.01 5.60 15.16
C SER A 4 17.22 5.26 16.02
N ILE A 5 18.36 5.89 15.75
CA ILE A 5 19.52 5.81 16.65
C ILE A 5 19.17 6.60 17.91
N LEU A 6 19.23 5.94 19.06
CA LEU A 6 18.99 6.55 20.36
C LEU A 6 20.29 7.02 20.98
N PHE A 7 21.35 6.21 20.87
CA PHE A 7 22.66 6.52 21.44
C PHE A 7 23.78 6.12 20.49
N VAL A 8 24.82 6.95 20.47
CA VAL A 8 26.13 6.68 19.89
C VAL A 8 27.12 6.62 21.04
N ASN A 9 27.63 5.43 21.34
CA ASN A 9 28.35 5.12 22.56
C ASN A 9 27.52 5.50 23.80
N GLU A 10 28.00 6.45 24.59
CA GLU A 10 27.34 6.97 25.80
C GLU A 10 26.57 8.29 25.54
N VAL A 11 26.58 8.79 24.30
CA VAL A 11 25.95 10.06 23.93
C VAL A 11 24.53 9.81 23.43
N ASP A 12 23.54 10.44 24.08
CA ASP A 12 22.15 10.47 23.61
C ASP A 12 22.03 11.36 22.38
N VAL A 13 21.50 10.80 21.28
CA VAL A 13 21.40 11.50 19.99
C VAL A 13 19.94 11.73 19.55
N ARG A 14 18.96 11.56 20.44
CA ARG A 14 17.53 11.68 20.09
C ARG A 14 17.08 13.09 19.73
N GLU A 15 17.65 14.11 20.37
CA GLU A 15 17.27 15.52 20.19
C GLU A 15 18.47 16.45 19.93
N VAL A 16 19.59 15.87 19.48
CA VAL A 16 20.80 16.65 19.22
C VAL A 16 20.80 17.25 17.82
N THR A 17 21.59 18.30 17.62
CA THR A 17 21.83 18.84 16.29
C THR A 17 22.61 17.85 15.43
N HIS A 18 22.49 17.94 14.11
CA HIS A 18 23.21 17.07 13.19
C HIS A 18 24.74 17.15 13.42
N SER A 19 25.29 18.31 13.74
CA SER A 19 26.73 18.46 14.01
C SER A 19 27.17 17.67 15.24
N ALA A 20 26.40 17.72 16.33
CA ALA A 20 26.70 16.98 17.56
C ALA A 20 26.61 15.45 17.36
N ALA A 21 25.63 14.98 16.58
CA ALA A 21 25.54 13.56 16.23
C ALA A 21 26.76 13.10 15.40
N VAL A 22 27.24 13.95 14.49
CA VAL A 22 28.43 13.67 13.67
C VAL A 22 29.70 13.69 14.53
N GLU A 23 29.83 14.61 15.48
CA GLU A 23 30.95 14.63 16.42
C GLU A 23 30.98 13.37 17.28
N ALA A 24 29.84 12.95 17.83
CA ALA A 24 29.74 11.69 18.59
C ALA A 24 30.18 10.45 17.78
N LEU A 25 29.90 10.46 16.47
CA LEU A 25 30.35 9.40 15.55
C LEU A 25 31.85 9.52 15.20
N LYS A 26 32.39 10.73 15.10
CA LYS A 26 33.81 10.97 14.79
C LYS A 26 34.72 10.68 15.98
N GLU A 27 34.26 10.95 17.20
CA GLU A 27 34.97 10.64 18.43
C GLU A 27 34.89 9.17 18.82
N ALA A 28 33.91 8.44 18.29
CA ALA A 28 33.91 7.00 18.35
C ALA A 28 35.11 6.50 17.55
N GLY A 29 36.16 6.03 18.23
CA GLY A 29 37.38 5.52 17.62
C GLY A 29 37.13 4.28 16.74
N SER A 30 37.95 3.24 16.86
CA SER A 30 37.79 2.06 15.99
C SER A 30 36.49 1.27 16.21
N ILE A 31 35.75 1.53 17.31
CA ILE A 31 34.52 0.82 17.65
C ILE A 31 33.43 1.84 18.00
N VAL A 32 32.26 1.66 17.39
CA VAL A 32 31.05 2.44 17.67
C VAL A 32 29.98 1.52 18.25
N ARG A 33 29.44 1.84 19.43
CA ARG A 33 28.28 1.15 20.00
C ARG A 33 27.04 1.95 19.68
N LEU A 34 26.16 1.41 18.85
CA LEU A 34 24.89 2.06 18.51
C LEU A 34 23.75 1.39 19.26
N TYR A 35 22.96 2.19 19.95
CA TYR A 35 21.68 1.75 20.47
C TYR A 35 20.61 2.26 19.52
N VAL A 36 19.94 1.35 18.84
CA VAL A 36 18.97 1.66 17.80
C VAL A 36 17.60 1.17 18.24
N MET A 37 16.61 2.07 18.26
CA MET A 37 15.21 1.67 18.34
C MET A 37 14.78 1.20 16.96
N ARG A 38 14.74 -0.12 16.81
CA ARG A 38 14.08 -0.74 15.66
C ARG A 38 12.59 -0.60 15.84
N ARG A 39 11.92 0.10 14.93
CA ARG A 39 10.47 0.04 14.88
C ARG A 39 10.10 -1.41 14.58
N LYS A 40 9.31 -2.04 15.45
CA LYS A 40 8.59 -3.25 15.04
C LYS A 40 7.84 -2.87 13.76
N PRO A 41 7.91 -3.68 12.69
CA PRO A 41 6.97 -3.52 11.60
C PRO A 41 5.59 -3.41 12.25
N PRO A 42 4.78 -2.40 11.87
CA PRO A 42 3.45 -2.29 12.41
C PRO A 42 2.80 -3.67 12.31
N ALA A 43 2.38 -4.24 13.44
CA ALA A 43 1.80 -5.58 13.43
C ALA A 43 0.51 -5.50 12.62
N GLU A 44 0.58 -5.84 11.32
CA GLU A 44 -0.57 -5.88 10.45
C GLU A 44 -1.62 -6.77 11.10
N LYS A 45 -2.81 -6.22 11.34
CA LYS A 45 -3.88 -7.00 11.95
C LYS A 45 -4.44 -7.93 10.87
N VAL A 46 -4.09 -9.20 10.97
CA VAL A 46 -4.59 -10.24 10.06
C VAL A 46 -5.98 -10.71 10.49
N MET A 47 -6.88 -10.88 9.53
CA MET A 47 -8.21 -11.45 9.74
C MET A 47 -8.63 -12.33 8.57
N GLU A 48 -9.57 -13.24 8.82
CA GLU A 48 -10.21 -14.06 7.79
C GLU A 48 -11.62 -13.56 7.49
N ILE A 49 -11.93 -13.43 6.20
CA ILE A 49 -13.22 -12.98 5.70
C ILE A 49 -13.79 -14.09 4.81
N LYS A 50 -14.96 -14.59 5.16
CA LYS A 50 -15.74 -15.49 4.30
C LYS A 50 -16.71 -14.66 3.47
N LEU A 51 -16.54 -14.67 2.15
CA LEU A 51 -17.47 -14.07 1.20
C LEU A 51 -18.23 -15.15 0.43
N ILE A 52 -19.48 -14.85 0.10
CA ILE A 52 -20.26 -15.63 -0.86
C ILE A 52 -20.34 -14.80 -2.14
N LYS A 53 -19.92 -15.37 -3.28
CA LYS A 53 -19.98 -14.70 -4.58
C LYS A 53 -21.40 -14.27 -4.88
N GLY A 54 -21.54 -13.00 -5.25
CA GLY A 54 -22.77 -12.50 -5.83
C GLY A 54 -22.81 -12.74 -7.35
N PRO A 55 -23.87 -12.28 -8.03
CA PRO A 55 -24.00 -12.38 -9.49
C PRO A 55 -22.86 -11.69 -10.25
N LYS A 56 -22.21 -10.69 -9.63
CA LYS A 56 -21.07 -9.95 -10.16
C LYS A 56 -19.74 -10.37 -9.52
N GLY A 57 -19.68 -11.56 -8.94
CA GLY A 57 -18.50 -12.08 -8.24
C GLY A 57 -18.33 -11.51 -6.82
N LEU A 58 -17.08 -11.23 -6.43
CA LEU A 58 -16.72 -10.86 -5.06
C LEU A 58 -16.98 -9.39 -4.72
N GLY A 59 -17.14 -8.51 -5.71
CA GLY A 59 -17.52 -7.13 -5.48
C GLY A 59 -16.37 -6.20 -5.02
N PHE A 60 -15.13 -6.47 -5.42
CA PHE A 60 -13.99 -5.58 -5.19
C PHE A 60 -12.98 -5.66 -6.35
N SER A 61 -12.05 -4.71 -6.41
CA SER A 61 -10.93 -4.67 -7.35
C SER A 61 -9.59 -4.77 -6.63
N ILE A 62 -8.59 -5.31 -7.31
CA ILE A 62 -7.22 -5.44 -6.78
C ILE A 62 -6.19 -4.74 -7.66
N ALA A 63 -5.07 -4.35 -7.05
CA ALA A 63 -3.83 -3.93 -7.72
C ALA A 63 -2.63 -4.52 -6.98
N GLY A 64 -1.43 -4.42 -7.56
CA GLY A 64 -0.22 -4.99 -6.97
C GLY A 64 0.16 -6.33 -7.59
N GLY A 65 1.19 -6.96 -7.02
CA GLY A 65 1.82 -8.15 -7.57
C GLY A 65 3.22 -7.85 -8.11
N VAL A 66 4.00 -8.91 -8.28
CA VAL A 66 5.34 -8.85 -8.88
C VAL A 66 5.23 -8.31 -10.30
N GLY A 67 6.05 -7.30 -10.60
CA GLY A 67 6.06 -6.62 -11.90
C GLY A 67 4.91 -5.63 -12.13
N ASN A 68 3.96 -5.50 -11.18
CA ASN A 68 2.85 -4.55 -11.23
C ASN A 68 2.57 -3.95 -9.84
N GLN A 69 3.63 -3.43 -9.21
CA GLN A 69 3.57 -2.92 -7.84
C GLN A 69 2.58 -1.76 -7.72
N HIS A 70 1.63 -1.87 -6.79
CA HIS A 70 0.74 -0.76 -6.45
C HIS A 70 1.44 0.28 -5.57
N ILE A 71 2.30 -0.20 -4.68
CA ILE A 71 3.14 0.61 -3.79
C ILE A 71 4.61 0.34 -4.19
N PRO A 72 5.43 1.36 -4.48
CA PRO A 72 6.81 1.16 -4.88
C PRO A 72 7.60 0.32 -3.86
N GLY A 73 8.21 -0.76 -4.34
CA GLY A 73 8.97 -1.69 -3.50
C GLY A 73 8.12 -2.71 -2.73
N ASP A 74 6.81 -2.77 -2.95
CA ASP A 74 5.92 -3.76 -2.35
C ASP A 74 5.15 -4.55 -3.43
N ASN A 75 5.39 -5.86 -3.45
CA ASN A 75 4.77 -6.79 -4.39
C ASN A 75 3.40 -7.31 -3.94
N SER A 76 2.86 -6.83 -2.82
CA SER A 76 1.63 -7.35 -2.25
C SER A 76 0.39 -7.00 -3.09
N ILE A 77 -0.68 -7.78 -2.90
CA ILE A 77 -1.98 -7.57 -3.54
C ILE A 77 -2.86 -6.70 -2.64
N TYR A 78 -3.36 -5.59 -3.17
CA TYR A 78 -4.14 -4.59 -2.44
C TYR A 78 -5.55 -4.45 -3.00
N VAL A 79 -6.52 -4.25 -2.12
CA VAL A 79 -7.88 -3.86 -2.49
C VAL A 79 -7.90 -2.38 -2.86
N THR A 80 -8.32 -2.07 -4.09
CA THR A 80 -8.35 -0.68 -4.60
C THR A 80 -9.76 -0.11 -4.74
N LYS A 81 -10.78 -0.97 -4.79
CA LYS A 81 -12.18 -0.56 -4.91
C LYS A 81 -13.10 -1.57 -4.25
N ILE A 82 -14.15 -1.08 -3.61
CA ILE A 82 -15.30 -1.88 -3.19
C ILE A 82 -16.49 -1.50 -4.08
N ILE A 83 -17.18 -2.49 -4.64
CA ILE A 83 -18.34 -2.28 -5.52
C ILE A 83 -19.59 -2.20 -4.65
N GLU A 84 -20.26 -1.05 -4.68
CA GLU A 84 -21.51 -0.82 -3.98
C GLU A 84 -22.56 -1.89 -4.33
N GLY A 85 -23.24 -2.41 -3.30
CA GLY A 85 -24.19 -3.52 -3.42
C GLY A 85 -23.57 -4.89 -3.75
N GLY A 86 -22.25 -4.97 -3.96
CA GLY A 86 -21.50 -6.21 -4.16
C GLY A 86 -21.35 -7.06 -2.90
N ALA A 87 -20.79 -8.26 -3.04
CA ALA A 87 -20.63 -9.20 -1.91
C ALA A 87 -19.74 -8.63 -0.79
N ALA A 88 -18.56 -8.10 -1.15
CA ALA A 88 -17.66 -7.44 -0.19
C ALA A 88 -18.29 -6.20 0.48
N HIS A 89 -19.04 -5.39 -0.27
CA HIS A 89 -19.74 -4.23 0.29
C HIS A 89 -20.81 -4.63 1.31
N LYS A 90 -21.61 -5.66 0.99
CA LYS A 90 -22.65 -6.17 1.90
C LYS A 90 -22.09 -6.82 3.16
N ASP A 91 -20.93 -7.47 3.06
CA ASP A 91 -20.23 -8.03 4.21
C ASP A 91 -19.59 -6.93 5.09
N GLY A 92 -19.04 -5.88 4.47
CA GLY A 92 -18.58 -4.66 5.12
C GLY A 92 -17.23 -4.76 5.86
N ARG A 93 -16.64 -5.96 6.00
CA ARG A 93 -15.35 -6.12 6.68
C ARG A 93 -14.14 -5.81 5.79
N LEU A 94 -14.26 -6.03 4.48
CA LEU A 94 -13.21 -5.72 3.50
C LEU A 94 -13.24 -4.24 3.13
N GLN A 95 -12.08 -3.58 3.13
CA GLN A 95 -11.95 -2.14 2.88
C GLN A 95 -10.86 -1.87 1.83
N ILE A 96 -10.94 -0.69 1.20
CA ILE A 96 -9.88 -0.20 0.32
C ILE A 96 -8.60 -0.03 1.14
N GLY A 97 -7.46 -0.44 0.57
CA GLY A 97 -6.16 -0.44 1.25
C GLY A 97 -5.84 -1.73 2.00
N ASP A 98 -6.79 -2.66 2.15
CA ASP A 98 -6.52 -3.97 2.72
C ASP A 98 -5.57 -4.76 1.81
N LYS A 99 -4.60 -5.46 2.44
CA LYS A 99 -3.72 -6.40 1.75
C LYS A 99 -4.35 -7.79 1.73
N ILE A 100 -4.46 -8.41 0.57
CA ILE A 100 -4.92 -9.81 0.43
C ILE A 100 -3.69 -10.72 0.51
N LEU A 101 -3.62 -11.50 1.58
CA LEU A 101 -2.53 -12.43 1.84
C LEU A 101 -2.80 -13.81 1.25
N ALA A 102 -4.06 -14.23 1.20
CA ALA A 102 -4.44 -15.54 0.67
C ALA A 102 -5.89 -15.57 0.18
N VAL A 103 -6.15 -16.44 -0.78
CA VAL A 103 -7.48 -16.79 -1.30
C VAL A 103 -7.67 -18.30 -1.12
N ASN A 104 -8.60 -18.69 -0.27
CA ASN A 104 -8.77 -20.04 0.23
C ASN A 104 -7.43 -20.57 0.79
N SER A 105 -6.87 -21.62 0.17
CA SER A 105 -5.59 -22.21 0.55
C SER A 105 -4.40 -21.68 -0.27
N VAL A 106 -4.62 -20.72 -1.17
CA VAL A 106 -3.59 -20.17 -2.07
C VAL A 106 -3.04 -18.88 -1.47
N GLY A 107 -1.75 -18.87 -1.13
CA GLY A 107 -1.03 -17.66 -0.70
C GLY A 107 -0.77 -16.72 -1.87
N LEU A 108 -0.82 -15.41 -1.62
CA LEU A 108 -0.59 -14.34 -2.60
C LEU A 108 0.66 -13.50 -2.29
N GLU A 109 1.61 -14.06 -1.54
CA GLU A 109 2.91 -13.42 -1.28
C GLU A 109 3.79 -13.53 -2.52
N ASP A 110 4.34 -12.40 -2.99
CA ASP A 110 5.25 -12.31 -4.14
C ASP A 110 4.74 -13.03 -5.41
N VAL A 111 3.44 -13.00 -5.65
CA VAL A 111 2.81 -13.56 -6.87
C VAL A 111 2.71 -12.50 -7.96
N MET A 112 2.64 -12.92 -9.23
CA MET A 112 2.32 -12.00 -10.31
C MET A 112 0.87 -11.51 -10.18
N HIS A 113 0.58 -10.32 -10.71
CA HIS A 113 -0.77 -9.76 -10.69
C HIS A 113 -1.79 -10.73 -11.31
N GLU A 114 -1.43 -11.35 -12.43
CA GLU A 114 -2.28 -12.28 -13.15
C GLU A 114 -2.59 -13.54 -12.34
N ASP A 115 -1.64 -14.05 -11.57
CA ASP A 115 -1.83 -15.21 -10.69
C ASP A 115 -2.81 -14.90 -9.56
N ALA A 116 -2.73 -13.70 -8.97
CA ALA A 116 -3.69 -13.25 -7.97
C ALA A 116 -5.10 -13.11 -8.55
N VAL A 117 -5.22 -12.57 -9.76
CA VAL A 117 -6.50 -12.49 -10.49
C VAL A 117 -7.04 -13.88 -10.79
N ALA A 118 -6.19 -14.81 -11.23
CA ALA A 118 -6.56 -16.19 -11.51
C ALA A 118 -7.03 -16.89 -10.23
N ALA A 119 -6.33 -16.73 -9.12
CA ALA A 119 -6.70 -17.28 -7.82
C ALA A 119 -8.07 -16.78 -7.36
N LEU A 120 -8.38 -15.48 -7.51
CA LEU A 120 -9.69 -14.92 -7.15
C LEU A 120 -10.82 -15.38 -8.08
N LYS A 121 -10.54 -15.50 -9.38
CA LYS A 121 -11.52 -15.95 -10.39
C LYS A 121 -11.83 -17.44 -10.25
N ASN A 122 -10.79 -18.27 -10.06
CA ASN A 122 -10.88 -19.72 -9.96
C ASN A 122 -11.27 -20.20 -8.55
N THR A 123 -12.33 -19.61 -8.02
CA THR A 123 -12.93 -20.00 -6.74
C THR A 123 -14.38 -20.41 -6.94
N TYR A 124 -14.90 -21.22 -6.02
CA TYR A 124 -16.32 -21.55 -5.96
C TYR A 124 -17.13 -20.37 -5.38
N ASP A 125 -18.41 -20.62 -5.06
CA ASP A 125 -19.31 -19.60 -4.51
C ASP A 125 -18.83 -19.08 -3.16
N VAL A 126 -18.24 -19.94 -2.32
CA VAL A 126 -17.69 -19.55 -1.02
C VAL A 126 -16.19 -19.31 -1.16
N VAL A 127 -15.74 -18.14 -0.74
CA VAL A 127 -14.33 -17.73 -0.79
C VAL A 127 -13.88 -17.26 0.59
N TYR A 128 -12.76 -17.80 1.06
CA TYR A 128 -12.11 -17.36 2.28
C TYR A 128 -10.93 -16.46 1.91
N LEU A 129 -10.93 -15.23 2.38
CA LEU A 129 -9.83 -14.29 2.20
C LEU A 129 -9.09 -14.15 3.50
N LYS A 130 -7.77 -14.31 3.46
CA LYS A 130 -6.89 -13.88 4.55
C LYS A 130 -6.40 -12.48 4.21
N VAL A 131 -6.71 -11.50 5.05
CA VAL A 131 -6.40 -10.09 4.79
C VAL A 131 -5.64 -9.46 5.94
N ALA A 132 -4.70 -8.59 5.61
CA ALA A 132 -3.99 -7.74 6.54
C ALA A 132 -4.55 -6.31 6.46
N LYS A 133 -4.97 -5.78 7.61
CA LYS A 133 -5.37 -4.38 7.72
C LYS A 133 -4.12 -3.51 7.80
N PRO A 134 -4.03 -2.42 7.03
CA PRO A 134 -2.97 -1.46 7.20
C PRO A 134 -3.01 -0.97 8.65
N SER A 135 -1.89 -1.10 9.35
CA SER A 135 -1.75 -0.49 10.65
C SER A 135 -1.83 1.02 10.46
N ASN A 136 -2.50 1.73 11.36
CA ASN A 136 -2.82 3.17 11.28
C ASN A 136 -1.60 4.13 11.16
N ALA A 137 -0.41 3.64 10.83
CA ALA A 137 0.83 4.40 10.66
C ALA A 137 0.96 5.12 9.30
N TYR A 138 0.05 4.89 8.34
CA TYR A 138 0.10 5.52 7.01
C TYR A 138 -1.17 6.29 6.61
N LEU A 139 -2.14 6.43 7.51
CA LEU A 139 -3.37 7.21 7.26
C LEU A 139 -3.28 8.66 7.80
N SER A 140 -2.08 9.20 7.99
CA SER A 140 -1.90 10.65 8.14
C SER A 140 -1.45 11.24 6.81
N ASP A 141 -2.45 11.75 6.08
CA ASP A 141 -2.39 12.64 4.92
C ASP A 141 -1.74 12.14 3.61
N SER A 142 -2.57 12.08 2.57
CA SER A 142 -2.22 12.18 1.14
C SER A 142 -1.87 10.92 0.35
N TYR A 143 -2.69 9.86 0.41
CA TYR A 143 -2.78 8.90 -0.71
C TYR A 143 -4.18 8.90 -1.31
N ALA A 144 -4.43 9.86 -2.21
CA ALA A 144 -5.47 9.74 -3.21
C ALA A 144 -4.86 8.93 -4.38
N PRO A 145 -5.32 7.70 -4.65
CA PRO A 145 -4.82 6.95 -5.79
C PRO A 145 -5.11 7.75 -7.08
N PRO A 146 -4.20 7.75 -8.07
CA PRO A 146 -4.44 8.45 -9.33
C PRO A 146 -5.69 7.88 -10.01
N ASP A 147 -6.68 8.74 -10.25
CA ASP A 147 -7.91 8.38 -10.96
C ASP A 147 -7.57 8.23 -12.45
N ILE A 148 -7.32 7.00 -12.90
CA ILE A 148 -6.99 6.70 -14.30
C ILE A 148 -8.23 6.68 -15.22
N THR A 149 -9.36 7.24 -14.79
CA THR A 149 -10.61 7.26 -15.58
C THR A 149 -10.69 8.43 -16.58
N THR A 150 -9.68 9.29 -16.68
CA THR A 150 -9.64 10.40 -17.63
C THR A 150 -8.41 10.33 -18.52
N CYS A 151 -8.52 9.54 -19.59
CA CYS A 151 -7.75 9.78 -20.81
C CYS A 151 -8.30 11.04 -21.49
N GLU A 152 -7.89 12.22 -21.01
CA GLU A 152 -8.04 13.47 -21.76
C GLU A 152 -6.80 13.68 -22.64
N SER A 153 -7.04 13.65 -23.95
CA SER A 153 -6.11 14.11 -24.99
C SER A 153 -5.67 15.56 -24.72
N PRO A 154 -4.41 15.94 -24.98
CA PRO A 154 -3.96 17.31 -24.75
C PRO A 154 -4.70 18.32 -25.66
N PRO A 155 -4.96 19.55 -25.19
CA PRO A 155 -5.69 20.56 -25.94
C PRO A 155 -4.83 21.15 -27.08
N ASN A 156 -5.44 21.22 -28.27
CA ASN A 156 -4.88 21.86 -29.46
C ASN A 156 -4.73 23.39 -29.25
N PRO A 157 -3.55 23.99 -29.51
CA PRO A 157 -3.39 25.45 -29.35
C PRO A 157 -4.15 26.23 -30.44
N LYS A 158 -4.85 27.27 -29.97
CA LYS A 158 -5.82 28.14 -30.66
C LYS A 158 -5.30 28.79 -31.96
N ALA A 159 -6.16 28.81 -32.99
CA ALA A 159 -6.06 29.74 -34.12
C ALA A 159 -6.60 31.14 -33.74
N PRO A 160 -6.12 32.24 -34.36
CA PRO A 160 -6.51 33.61 -34.00
C PRO A 160 -7.94 33.98 -34.49
N PRO A 161 -8.58 35.00 -33.90
CA PRO A 161 -9.96 35.37 -34.24
C PRO A 161 -10.04 36.21 -35.52
N ASP A 162 -10.85 35.75 -36.48
CA ASP A 162 -11.28 36.51 -37.65
C ASP A 162 -12.26 37.65 -37.26
N SER A 163 -12.06 38.79 -37.91
CA SER A 163 -12.81 40.04 -37.79
C SER A 163 -14.31 39.94 -38.14
N LEU A 164 -15.16 40.62 -37.37
CA LEU A 164 -16.60 40.82 -37.66
C LEU A 164 -16.82 41.64 -38.95
N PRO A 165 -17.85 41.34 -39.75
CA PRO A 165 -18.29 42.23 -40.82
C PRO A 165 -19.30 43.28 -40.31
N SER A 166 -19.21 44.46 -40.92
CA SER A 166 -20.19 45.55 -40.89
C SER A 166 -21.43 45.24 -41.72
#